data_AF-A0A2G1ZX85-F1
#
_entry.id   AF-A0A2G1ZX85-F1
#
_cell.length_a   1.000
_cell.length_b   1.000
_cell.length_c   1.000
_cell.angle_alpha   90.00
_cell.angle_beta   90.00
_cell.angle_gamma   90.00
#
_symmetry.space_group_name_H-M   'P 1'
#
loop_
_entity.id
_entity.type
_entity.pdbx_description
1 polymer ?
#
loop_
_entity_poly.entity_id
_entity_poly.type
_entity_poly.pdbx_seq_one_letter_code
_entity_poly.pdbx_strand_id
1 'polypeptide(L)'
;MLTYCINLATSEDRRAFMQRQFDALQMPVDWINAVDGRTLSADVLKQQCNRNKQLMHSGKALVAGEIGCVLSHHKAYQNLLESQQSSCLILEDDVDLSRVKSDVLAECATVLDQEKPCVILLLPIKQYYKQGAIKLAGEPYQLVKAFRGLGAFAYMVNRSAAQFLLKLNQPIQHVIDPWNLIQLFYPGKVDFYATLPAVVTVDEATNADSAIDSVSSRKNNKKRSLLHVIYGAIRLRLLLSEWFQHLCGRMVKIPKGQRNTWQGTDS
;
A
#
# COMPACT_ATOMS: atom_id res chain seq x y z
N MET A 1 -0.17 -17.50 8.83
CA MET A 1 -0.61 -16.16 8.36
C MET A 1 -2.13 -16.14 8.36
N LEU A 2 -2.75 -15.03 8.80
CA LEU A 2 -4.21 -14.85 8.72
C LEU A 2 -4.62 -14.26 7.37
N THR A 3 -5.86 -14.48 6.96
CA THR A 3 -6.44 -13.82 5.79
C THR A 3 -7.71 -13.11 6.22
N TYR A 4 -7.76 -11.80 5.95
CA TYR A 4 -8.92 -10.96 6.22
C TYR A 4 -9.55 -10.49 4.91
N CYS A 5 -10.87 -10.54 4.82
CA CYS A 5 -11.64 -9.87 3.76
C CYS A 5 -12.56 -8.81 4.38
N ILE A 6 -12.39 -7.57 3.94
CA ILE A 6 -13.15 -6.40 4.40
C ILE A 6 -14.37 -6.25 3.49
N ASN A 7 -15.55 -6.33 4.09
CA ASN A 7 -16.82 -6.24 3.37
C ASN A 7 -17.85 -5.49 4.22
N LEU A 8 -18.65 -4.63 3.59
CA LEU A 8 -19.82 -4.06 4.23
C LEU A 8 -20.87 -5.15 4.38
N ALA A 9 -21.47 -5.29 5.56
CA ALA A 9 -22.49 -6.31 5.82
C ALA A 9 -23.70 -6.21 4.87
N THR A 10 -23.98 -5.01 4.34
CA THR A 10 -25.04 -4.75 3.36
C THR A 10 -24.66 -5.13 1.93
N SER A 11 -23.38 -5.42 1.65
CA SER A 11 -22.87 -5.75 0.31
C SER A 11 -22.81 -7.27 0.12
N GLU A 12 -23.98 -7.91 0.18
CA GLU A 12 -24.12 -9.37 0.12
C GLU A 12 -23.64 -9.97 -1.20
N ASP A 13 -23.90 -9.32 -2.33
CA ASP A 13 -23.46 -9.78 -3.66
C ASP A 13 -21.92 -9.85 -3.76
N ARG A 14 -21.24 -8.82 -3.23
CA ARG A 14 -19.77 -8.77 -3.19
C ARG A 14 -19.20 -9.82 -2.24
N ARG A 15 -19.87 -10.05 -1.10
CA ARG A 15 -19.53 -11.12 -0.17
C ARG A 15 -19.63 -12.49 -0.85
N ALA A 16 -20.73 -12.76 -1.55
CA ALA A 16 -20.94 -14.00 -2.28
C ALA A 16 -19.93 -14.18 -3.43
N PHE A 17 -19.60 -13.09 -4.14
CA PHE A 17 -18.55 -13.07 -5.16
C PHE A 17 -17.20 -13.51 -4.57
N MET A 18 -16.75 -12.87 -3.50
CA MET A 18 -15.50 -13.21 -2.83
C MET A 18 -15.51 -14.62 -2.21
N GLN A 19 -16.63 -15.05 -1.60
CA GLN A 19 -16.74 -16.39 -1.01
C GLN A 19 -16.49 -17.49 -2.05
N ARG A 20 -17.06 -17.38 -3.25
CA ARG A 20 -16.80 -18.34 -4.34
C ARG A 20 -15.33 -18.43 -4.72
N GLN A 21 -14.62 -17.29 -4.71
CA GLN A 21 -13.18 -17.26 -5.00
C GLN A 21 -12.36 -17.90 -3.87
N PHE A 22 -12.71 -17.65 -2.61
CA PHE A 22 -12.08 -18.30 -1.46
C PHE A 22 -12.27 -19.82 -1.46
N ASP A 23 -13.49 -20.28 -1.77
CA ASP A 23 -13.81 -21.70 -1.87
C ASP A 23 -12.99 -22.39 -2.97
N ALA A 24 -12.88 -21.74 -4.14
CA ALA A 24 -12.08 -22.24 -5.27
C ALA A 24 -10.58 -22.33 -4.95
N LEU A 25 -10.07 -21.42 -4.12
CA LEU A 25 -8.68 -21.40 -3.65
C LEU A 25 -8.45 -22.24 -2.38
N GLN A 26 -9.51 -22.81 -1.80
CA GLN A 26 -9.49 -23.46 -0.49
C GLN A 26 -8.82 -22.58 0.58
N MET A 27 -9.09 -21.28 0.52
CA MET A 27 -8.44 -20.26 1.36
C MET A 27 -9.33 -19.94 2.56
N PRO A 28 -8.93 -20.28 3.80
CA PRO A 28 -9.64 -19.85 4.99
C PRO A 28 -9.61 -18.31 5.08
N VAL A 29 -10.74 -17.71 5.41
CA VAL A 29 -10.90 -16.26 5.50
C VAL A 29 -11.67 -15.86 6.75
N ASP A 30 -11.17 -14.84 7.42
CA ASP A 30 -11.87 -14.14 8.49
C ASP A 30 -12.49 -12.85 7.93
N TRP A 31 -13.80 -12.70 8.10
CA TRP A 31 -14.51 -11.53 7.60
C TRP A 31 -14.38 -10.35 8.57
N ILE A 32 -13.93 -9.21 8.05
CA ILE A 32 -13.97 -7.94 8.77
C ILE A 32 -15.22 -7.19 8.34
N ASN A 33 -16.15 -7.02 9.30
CA ASN A 33 -17.31 -6.17 9.10
C ASN A 33 -16.85 -4.71 8.94
N ALA A 34 -16.87 -4.24 7.69
CA ALA A 34 -16.45 -2.91 7.32
C ALA A 34 -17.32 -1.85 8.00
N VAL A 35 -16.71 -0.71 8.32
CA VAL A 35 -17.37 0.45 8.87
C VAL A 35 -17.92 1.28 7.71
N ASP A 36 -19.24 1.39 7.60
CA ASP A 36 -19.83 2.40 6.72
C ASP A 36 -19.66 3.77 7.38
N GLY A 37 -18.67 4.53 6.91
CA GLY A 37 -18.43 5.86 7.46
C GLY A 37 -19.59 6.83 7.23
N ARG A 38 -20.46 6.59 6.23
CA ARG A 38 -21.62 7.43 5.91
C ARG A 38 -22.71 7.37 6.99
N THR A 39 -22.74 6.28 7.77
CA THR A 39 -23.70 6.12 8.88
C THR A 39 -23.17 6.66 10.20
N LEU A 40 -21.91 7.10 10.26
CA LEU A 40 -21.32 7.69 11.47
C LEU A 40 -21.79 9.13 11.66
N SER A 41 -22.03 9.52 12.91
CA SER A 41 -22.37 10.90 13.24
C SER A 41 -21.18 11.84 13.01
N ALA A 42 -21.48 13.13 12.77
CA ALA A 42 -20.44 14.14 12.57
C ALA A 42 -19.48 14.24 13.77
N ASP A 43 -19.97 14.05 14.99
CA ASP A 43 -19.15 14.07 16.21
C ASP A 43 -18.20 12.89 16.28
N VAL A 44 -18.65 11.68 15.94
CA VAL A 44 -17.78 10.50 15.86
C VAL A 44 -16.71 10.71 14.78
N LEU A 45 -17.08 11.16 13.58
CA LEU A 45 -16.12 11.43 12.52
C LEU A 45 -15.06 12.46 12.95
N LYS A 46 -15.47 13.50 13.70
CA LYS A 46 -14.57 14.52 14.24
C LYS A 46 -13.62 13.96 15.31
N GLN A 47 -14.09 13.08 16.18
CA GLN A 47 -13.28 12.44 17.22
C GLN A 47 -12.25 11.46 16.63
N GLN A 48 -12.61 10.75 15.57
CA GLN A 48 -11.72 9.79 14.91
C GLN A 48 -10.61 10.47 14.08
N CYS A 49 -10.77 11.75 13.71
CA CYS A 49 -9.91 12.42 12.73
C CYS A 49 -9.08 13.57 13.31
N ASN A 50 -7.85 13.71 12.84
CA ASN A 50 -7.10 14.96 12.97
C ASN A 50 -7.26 15.80 11.70
N ARG A 51 -8.35 16.57 11.64
CA ARG A 51 -8.72 17.37 10.46
C ARG A 51 -7.63 18.37 10.04
N ASN A 52 -6.92 18.94 11.01
CA ASN A 52 -5.82 19.86 10.70
C ASN A 52 -4.70 19.13 9.96
N LYS A 53 -4.24 17.97 10.45
CA LYS A 53 -3.21 17.18 9.75
C LYS A 53 -3.68 16.66 8.39
N GLN A 54 -4.95 16.26 8.24
CA GLN A 54 -5.51 15.88 6.93
C GLN A 54 -5.37 17.01 5.90
N LEU A 55 -5.77 18.23 6.30
CA LEU A 55 -5.66 19.42 5.45
C LEU A 55 -4.20 19.81 5.16
N MET A 56 -3.29 19.60 6.10
CA MET A 56 -1.85 19.82 5.89
C MET A 56 -1.30 18.87 4.82
N HIS A 57 -1.53 17.57 4.98
CA HIS A 57 -0.86 16.54 4.17
C HIS A 57 -1.50 16.39 2.78
N SER A 58 -2.83 16.38 2.71
CA SER A 58 -3.57 16.10 1.47
C SER A 58 -4.23 17.33 0.86
N GLY A 59 -4.28 18.45 1.58
CA GLY A 59 -4.96 19.67 1.15
C GLY A 59 -6.48 19.60 1.26
N LYS A 60 -7.03 18.46 1.72
CA LYS A 60 -8.46 18.19 1.85
C LYS A 60 -8.74 17.40 3.13
N ALA A 61 -9.97 17.49 3.64
CA ALA A 61 -10.42 16.57 4.68
C ALA A 61 -10.84 15.25 4.02
N LEU A 62 -10.69 14.14 4.74
CA LEU A 62 -11.22 12.86 4.28
C LEU A 62 -12.74 12.89 4.28
N VAL A 63 -13.36 12.26 3.29
CA VAL A 63 -14.81 12.04 3.28
C VAL A 63 -15.18 10.88 4.19
N ALA A 64 -16.46 10.79 4.58
CA ALA A 64 -16.94 9.79 5.51
C ALA A 64 -16.60 8.36 5.04
N GLY A 65 -16.79 8.04 3.76
CA GLY A 65 -16.42 6.74 3.19
C GLY A 65 -14.93 6.39 3.33
N GLU A 66 -14.03 7.35 3.12
CA GLU A 66 -12.58 7.16 3.33
C GLU A 66 -12.25 6.89 4.80
N ILE A 67 -12.94 7.55 5.72
CA ILE A 67 -12.79 7.31 7.16
C ILE A 67 -13.29 5.89 7.51
N GLY A 68 -14.41 5.46 6.94
CA GLY A 68 -14.93 4.09 7.08
C GLY A 68 -13.96 3.03 6.58
N CYS A 69 -13.35 3.25 5.41
CA CYS A 69 -12.28 2.40 4.88
C CYS A 69 -11.10 2.32 5.88
N VAL A 70 -10.54 3.45 6.32
CA VAL A 70 -9.43 3.47 7.30
C VAL A 70 -9.79 2.70 8.57
N LEU A 71 -10.97 2.93 9.14
CA LEU A 71 -11.41 2.23 10.35
C LEU A 71 -11.54 0.72 10.14
N SER A 72 -11.96 0.28 8.96
CA SER A 72 -12.08 -1.13 8.61
C SER A 72 -10.73 -1.83 8.55
N HIS A 73 -9.73 -1.21 7.91
CA HIS A 73 -8.37 -1.75 7.89
C HIS A 73 -7.69 -1.67 9.27
N HIS A 74 -7.98 -0.63 10.07
CA HIS A 74 -7.52 -0.57 11.46
C HIS A 74 -8.02 -1.76 12.27
N LYS A 75 -9.28 -2.22 12.08
CA LYS A 75 -9.76 -3.46 12.70
C LYS A 75 -8.94 -4.67 12.28
N ALA A 76 -8.61 -4.81 10.99
CA ALA A 76 -7.75 -5.90 10.52
C ALA A 76 -6.35 -5.87 11.19
N TYR A 77 -5.76 -4.69 11.35
CA TYR A 77 -4.50 -4.51 12.08
C TYR A 77 -4.65 -4.88 13.56
N GLN A 78 -5.71 -4.42 14.23
CA GLN A 78 -5.98 -4.75 15.63
C GLN A 78 -6.16 -6.26 15.82
N ASN A 79 -6.95 -6.92 14.98
CA ASN A 79 -7.14 -8.36 15.04
C ASN A 79 -5.82 -9.13 14.83
N LEU A 80 -4.96 -8.70 13.88
CA LEU A 80 -3.62 -9.27 13.75
C LEU A 80 -2.81 -9.09 15.05
N LEU A 81 -2.83 -7.90 15.65
CA LEU A 81 -2.12 -7.59 16.89
C LEU A 81 -2.67 -8.34 18.12
N GLU A 82 -3.93 -8.73 18.12
CA GLU A 82 -4.53 -9.53 19.19
C GLU A 82 -4.29 -11.04 18.99
N SER A 83 -4.00 -11.45 17.75
CA SER A 83 -3.63 -12.83 17.41
C SER A 83 -2.16 -13.16 17.75
N GLN A 84 -1.82 -14.46 17.65
CA GLN A 84 -0.45 -14.98 17.73
C GLN A 84 0.27 -15.04 16.37
N GLN A 85 -0.33 -14.49 15.30
CA GLN A 85 0.19 -14.60 13.94
C GLN A 85 1.16 -13.45 13.64
N SER A 86 2.20 -13.74 12.86
CA SER A 86 3.26 -12.78 12.51
C SER A 86 2.89 -11.87 11.34
N SER A 87 1.91 -12.25 10.53
CA SER A 87 1.46 -11.52 9.34
C SER A 87 0.01 -11.82 8.99
N CYS A 88 -0.58 -10.97 8.15
CA CYS A 88 -1.85 -11.24 7.50
C CYS A 88 -1.88 -10.77 6.04
N LEU A 89 -2.75 -11.41 5.27
CA LEU A 89 -3.27 -10.95 3.98
C LEU A 89 -4.56 -10.15 4.25
N ILE A 90 -4.67 -8.96 3.66
CA ILE A 90 -5.85 -8.10 3.73
C ILE A 90 -6.37 -7.88 2.31
N LEU A 91 -7.66 -8.19 2.11
CA LEU A 91 -8.38 -8.07 0.85
C LEU A 91 -9.63 -7.20 1.04
N GLU A 92 -9.95 -6.36 0.06
CA GLU A 92 -11.27 -5.74 -0.09
C GLU A 92 -12.23 -6.70 -0.84
N ASP A 93 -13.51 -6.34 -0.92
CA ASP A 93 -14.57 -7.21 -1.45
C ASP A 93 -14.79 -7.11 -2.97
N ASP A 94 -13.93 -6.38 -3.66
CA ASP A 94 -13.99 -6.06 -5.10
C ASP A 94 -12.72 -6.47 -5.87
N VAL A 95 -11.99 -7.46 -5.36
CA VAL A 95 -10.78 -8.00 -5.98
C VAL A 95 -11.02 -9.33 -6.71
N ASP A 96 -10.26 -9.54 -7.78
CA ASP A 96 -10.20 -10.80 -8.52
C ASP A 96 -8.95 -11.60 -8.09
N LEU A 97 -9.20 -12.79 -7.56
CA LEU A 97 -8.21 -13.73 -7.04
C LEU A 97 -7.89 -14.86 -8.03
N SER A 98 -8.42 -14.85 -9.26
CA SER A 98 -8.22 -15.89 -10.28
C SER A 98 -6.74 -16.16 -10.61
N ARG A 99 -5.86 -15.18 -10.37
CA ARG A 99 -4.42 -15.25 -10.60
C ARG A 99 -3.62 -15.62 -9.36
N VAL A 100 -4.27 -15.71 -8.19
CA VAL A 100 -3.60 -16.03 -6.93
C VAL A 100 -3.09 -17.46 -6.97
N LYS A 101 -1.87 -17.63 -6.49
CA LYS A 101 -1.24 -18.93 -6.27
C LYS A 101 -0.82 -19.03 -4.81
N SER A 102 -1.17 -20.14 -4.16
CA SER A 102 -0.98 -20.32 -2.72
C SER A 102 0.49 -20.39 -2.31
N ASP A 103 1.33 -20.98 -3.16
CA ASP A 103 2.79 -21.01 -3.03
C ASP A 103 3.41 -19.60 -3.04
N VAL A 104 2.95 -18.74 -3.95
CA VAL A 104 3.41 -17.35 -4.04
C VAL A 104 3.06 -16.57 -2.77
N LEU A 105 1.84 -16.73 -2.25
CA LEU A 105 1.43 -16.12 -0.98
C LEU A 105 2.24 -16.66 0.20
N ALA A 106 2.54 -17.96 0.21
CA ALA A 106 3.35 -18.58 1.27
C ALA A 106 4.79 -18.02 1.27
N GLU A 107 5.41 -17.85 0.11
CA GLU A 107 6.75 -17.24 0.02
C GLU A 107 6.75 -15.75 0.38
N CYS A 108 5.69 -15.02 0.00
CA CYS A 108 5.50 -13.65 0.48
C CYS A 108 5.42 -13.61 2.02
N ALA A 109 4.74 -14.59 2.64
CA ALA A 109 4.67 -14.70 4.09
C ALA A 109 6.05 -14.97 4.72
N THR A 110 6.92 -15.76 4.08
CA THR A 110 8.32 -15.95 4.51
C THR A 110 9.11 -14.63 4.45
N VAL A 111 8.90 -13.79 3.44
CA VAL A 111 9.56 -12.47 3.36
C VAL A 111 9.04 -11.49 4.43
N LEU A 112 7.81 -11.68 4.88
CA LEU A 112 7.22 -10.92 6.00
C LEU A 112 7.69 -11.40 7.37
N ASP A 113 8.30 -12.58 7.47
CA ASP A 113 8.80 -13.15 8.72
C ASP A 113 10.11 -12.49 9.17
N GLN A 114 9.98 -11.22 9.53
CA GLN A 114 11.04 -10.35 9.99
C GLN A 114 10.48 -9.33 10.99
N GLU A 115 11.35 -8.82 11.86
CA GLU A 115 10.95 -7.82 12.86
C GLU A 115 10.69 -6.44 12.25
N LYS A 116 11.38 -6.11 11.15
CA LYS A 116 11.23 -4.80 10.52
C LYS A 116 9.85 -4.66 9.86
N PRO A 117 9.15 -3.53 10.03
CA PRO A 117 7.89 -3.28 9.35
C PRO A 117 7.99 -3.54 7.84
N CYS A 118 7.16 -4.43 7.32
CA CYS A 118 7.14 -4.82 5.92
C CYS A 118 5.70 -4.92 5.38
N VAL A 119 5.50 -4.39 4.17
CA VAL A 119 4.25 -4.42 3.42
C VAL A 119 4.53 -4.97 2.02
N ILE A 120 3.72 -5.91 1.56
CA ILE A 120 3.77 -6.46 0.19
C ILE A 120 2.47 -6.11 -0.52
N LEU A 121 2.56 -5.30 -1.58
CA LEU A 121 1.42 -4.94 -2.42
C LEU A 121 1.18 -6.02 -3.48
N LEU A 122 -0.08 -6.46 -3.62
CA LEU A 122 -0.44 -7.57 -4.52
C LEU A 122 -1.07 -7.11 -5.84
N LEU A 123 -1.39 -5.82 -5.94
CA LEU A 123 -1.96 -5.17 -7.11
C LEU A 123 -0.90 -4.69 -8.11
N PRO A 124 -1.29 -4.40 -9.37
CA PRO A 124 -0.41 -3.76 -10.33
C PRO A 124 0.14 -2.42 -9.82
N ILE A 125 1.48 -2.30 -9.81
CA ILE A 125 2.17 -1.06 -9.47
C ILE A 125 2.82 -0.41 -10.68
N LYS A 126 2.88 0.92 -10.70
CA LYS A 126 3.43 1.68 -11.83
C LYS A 126 4.93 1.97 -11.71
N GLN A 127 5.49 2.00 -10.50
CA GLN A 127 6.89 2.38 -10.26
C GLN A 127 7.54 1.51 -9.19
N TYR A 128 8.65 0.89 -9.54
CA TYR A 128 9.42 -0.03 -8.70
C TYR A 128 10.90 -0.07 -9.08
N TYR A 129 11.71 -0.63 -8.19
CA TYR A 129 13.11 -0.95 -8.44
C TYR A 129 13.27 -2.46 -8.64
N LYS A 130 13.83 -2.86 -9.79
CA LYS A 130 14.18 -4.26 -10.10
C LYS A 130 15.45 -4.72 -9.40
N GLN A 131 16.32 -3.80 -8.99
CA GLN A 131 17.56 -4.15 -8.33
C GLN A 131 17.27 -4.74 -6.95
N GLY A 132 17.80 -5.94 -6.68
CA GLY A 132 17.52 -6.68 -5.46
C GLY A 132 16.14 -7.35 -5.45
N ALA A 133 15.57 -7.65 -6.63
CA ALA A 133 14.35 -8.45 -6.72
C ALA A 133 14.56 -9.84 -6.10
N ILE A 134 13.56 -10.31 -5.36
CA ILE A 134 13.55 -11.64 -4.74
C ILE A 134 12.71 -12.53 -5.64
N LYS A 135 13.32 -13.55 -6.24
CA LYS A 135 12.58 -14.55 -7.02
C LYS A 135 11.70 -15.38 -6.11
N LEU A 136 10.48 -15.65 -6.55
CA LEU A 136 9.57 -16.59 -5.90
C LEU A 136 9.53 -17.89 -6.71
N ALA A 137 9.32 -19.03 -6.07
CA ALA A 137 9.34 -20.35 -6.72
C ALA A 137 8.21 -20.53 -7.75
N GLY A 138 7.09 -19.83 -7.59
CA GLY A 138 5.95 -19.87 -8.51
C GLY A 138 6.17 -19.15 -9.85
N GLU A 139 7.34 -19.22 -10.50
CA GLU A 139 7.68 -18.52 -11.76
C GLU A 139 6.47 -18.20 -12.66
N PRO A 140 6.25 -16.93 -13.07
CA PRO A 140 7.24 -15.87 -13.22
C PRO A 140 7.23 -14.81 -12.09
N TYR A 141 6.79 -15.15 -10.87
CA TYR A 141 6.66 -14.16 -9.79
C TYR A 141 7.98 -13.78 -9.11
N GLN A 142 8.10 -12.49 -8.81
CA GLN A 142 9.17 -11.94 -7.99
C GLN A 142 8.66 -10.80 -7.11
N LEU A 143 9.34 -10.52 -6.01
CA LEU A 143 9.13 -9.31 -5.22
C LEU A 143 10.12 -8.23 -5.64
N VAL A 144 9.59 -7.06 -6.00
CA VAL A 144 10.37 -5.86 -6.30
C VAL A 144 10.14 -4.80 -5.22
N LYS A 145 11.12 -3.92 -4.98
CA LYS A 145 10.90 -2.78 -4.08
C LYS A 145 9.94 -1.79 -4.73
N ALA A 146 8.83 -1.51 -4.08
CA ALA A 146 7.86 -0.54 -4.56
C ALA A 146 8.39 0.88 -4.32
N PHE A 147 8.25 1.77 -5.31
CA PHE A 147 8.56 3.20 -5.16
C PHE A 147 7.29 4.05 -5.16
N ARG A 148 6.26 3.62 -5.94
CA ARG A 148 4.92 4.21 -5.88
C ARG A 148 3.81 3.18 -5.98
N GLY A 149 3.27 2.80 -4.83
CA GLY A 149 2.04 2.01 -4.71
C GLY A 149 0.82 2.92 -4.55
N LEU A 150 -0.32 2.47 -5.06
CA LEU A 150 -1.65 3.03 -4.77
C LEU A 150 -2.63 1.87 -4.59
N GLY A 151 -3.64 2.08 -3.76
CA GLY A 151 -4.66 1.08 -3.45
C GLY A 151 -4.29 0.23 -2.23
N ALA A 152 -5.30 -0.07 -1.42
CA ALA A 152 -5.26 -1.04 -0.33
C ALA A 152 -6.17 -2.25 -0.59
N PHE A 153 -6.61 -2.47 -1.84
CA PHE A 153 -7.52 -3.55 -2.18
C PHE A 153 -6.96 -4.95 -1.88
N ALA A 154 -5.64 -5.13 -1.98
CA ALA A 154 -4.97 -6.40 -1.70
C ALA A 154 -3.50 -6.16 -1.33
N TYR A 155 -3.15 -6.48 -0.09
CA TYR A 155 -1.79 -6.40 0.41
C TYR A 155 -1.57 -7.34 1.59
N MET A 156 -0.30 -7.68 1.83
CA MET A 156 0.11 -8.42 3.00
C MET A 156 0.94 -7.51 3.90
N VAL A 157 0.84 -7.72 5.21
CA VAL A 157 1.51 -6.90 6.22
C VAL A 157 2.01 -7.79 7.36
N ASN A 158 3.20 -7.51 7.87
CA ASN A 158 3.66 -8.14 9.10
C ASN A 158 3.18 -7.38 10.33
N ARG A 159 3.29 -8.02 11.50
CA ARG A 159 2.82 -7.52 12.79
C ARG A 159 3.42 -6.15 13.13
N SER A 160 4.71 -5.95 12.88
CA SER A 160 5.39 -4.68 13.15
C SER A 160 4.94 -3.56 12.21
N ALA A 161 4.65 -3.85 10.93
CA ALA A 161 4.02 -2.88 10.05
C ALA A 161 2.59 -2.56 10.44
N ALA A 162 1.77 -3.55 10.80
CA ALA A 162 0.42 -3.29 11.29
C ALA A 162 0.43 -2.36 12.51
N GLN A 163 1.33 -2.60 13.48
CA GLN A 163 1.52 -1.72 14.64
C GLN A 163 1.99 -0.31 14.24
N PHE A 164 2.98 -0.22 13.36
CA PHE A 164 3.53 1.06 12.91
C PHE A 164 2.48 1.89 12.16
N LEU A 165 1.77 1.28 11.20
CA LEU A 165 0.75 1.93 10.38
C LEU A 165 -0.45 2.37 11.21
N LEU A 166 -0.91 1.51 12.14
CA LEU A 166 -2.00 1.85 13.06
C LEU A 166 -1.64 3.06 13.93
N LYS A 167 -0.46 3.03 14.56
CA LYS A 167 0.02 4.15 15.39
C LYS A 167 0.24 5.42 14.57
N LEU A 168 0.74 5.28 13.34
CA LEU A 168 0.95 6.41 12.44
C LEU A 168 -0.37 7.08 12.08
N ASN A 169 -1.46 6.34 11.91
CA ASN A 169 -2.73 6.89 11.45
C ASN A 169 -3.81 7.01 12.56
N GLN A 170 -3.42 7.01 13.84
CA GLN A 170 -4.31 7.27 14.97
C GLN A 170 -3.91 8.56 15.72
N PRO A 171 -4.77 9.60 15.78
CA PRO A 171 -6.05 9.75 15.07
C PRO A 171 -5.88 9.83 13.54
N ILE A 172 -6.96 9.58 12.78
CA ILE A 172 -6.95 9.44 11.32
C ILE A 172 -6.49 10.74 10.66
N GLN A 173 -5.38 10.66 9.95
CA GLN A 173 -4.76 11.79 9.25
C GLN A 173 -4.49 11.53 7.76
N HIS A 174 -4.54 10.27 7.34
CA HIS A 174 -4.37 9.84 5.96
C HIS A 174 -5.44 8.80 5.59
N VAL A 175 -5.69 8.64 4.28
CA VAL A 175 -6.26 7.41 3.72
C VAL A 175 -5.42 6.19 4.15
N ILE A 176 -5.93 4.97 3.99
CA ILE A 176 -5.25 3.76 4.45
C ILE A 176 -4.00 3.41 3.64
N ASP A 177 -3.94 3.87 2.39
CA ASP A 177 -2.89 3.57 1.41
C ASP A 177 -1.91 4.74 1.14
N PRO A 178 -1.42 5.51 2.13
CA PRO A 178 -0.53 6.63 1.87
C PRO A 178 0.90 6.14 1.68
N TRP A 179 1.10 4.99 1.00
CA TRP A 179 2.37 4.26 0.85
C TRP A 179 3.51 5.18 0.45
N ASN A 180 3.24 6.07 -0.51
CA ASN A 180 4.24 7.00 -1.05
C ASN A 180 4.61 8.11 -0.06
N LEU A 181 3.67 8.51 0.80
CA LEU A 181 3.94 9.47 1.86
C LEU A 181 4.75 8.82 2.97
N ILE A 182 4.42 7.57 3.33
CA ILE A 182 5.15 6.81 4.35
C ILE A 182 6.60 6.63 3.92
N GLN A 183 6.84 6.18 2.69
CA GLN A 183 8.19 6.01 2.14
C GLN A 183 9.00 7.31 2.18
N LEU A 184 8.36 8.44 1.86
CA LEU A 184 9.03 9.74 1.78
C LEU A 184 9.31 10.38 3.16
N PHE A 185 8.39 10.26 4.11
CA PHE A 185 8.52 10.91 5.43
C PHE A 185 9.15 10.00 6.49
N TYR A 186 9.17 8.69 6.25
CA TYR A 186 9.74 7.69 7.14
C TYR A 186 10.68 6.74 6.37
N PRO A 187 11.70 7.28 5.66
CA PRO A 187 12.58 6.46 4.82
C PRO A 187 13.26 5.37 5.65
N GLY A 188 13.19 4.14 5.14
CA GLY A 188 13.77 2.95 5.77
C GLY A 188 13.05 2.43 7.02
N LYS A 189 11.94 3.07 7.46
CA LYS A 189 11.14 2.57 8.60
C LYS A 189 10.22 1.42 8.24
N VAL A 190 9.73 1.40 7.00
CA VAL A 190 8.89 0.33 6.46
C VAL A 190 9.46 -0.08 5.12
N ASP A 191 9.66 -1.38 4.92
CA ASP A 191 9.96 -1.92 3.60
C ASP A 191 8.67 -2.16 2.83
N PHE A 192 8.65 -1.67 1.59
CA PHE A 192 7.53 -1.86 0.67
C PHE A 192 8.01 -2.70 -0.51
N TYR A 193 7.37 -3.85 -0.67
CA TYR A 193 7.52 -4.71 -1.84
C TYR A 193 6.23 -4.74 -2.64
N ALA A 194 6.33 -5.25 -3.86
CA ALA A 194 5.18 -5.64 -4.67
C ALA A 194 5.49 -6.90 -5.48
N THR A 195 4.47 -7.68 -5.76
CA THR A 195 4.56 -8.84 -6.66
C THR A 195 4.62 -8.39 -8.12
N LEU A 196 5.53 -8.97 -8.89
CA LEU A 196 5.63 -8.80 -10.34
C LEU A 196 5.71 -10.18 -11.03
N PRO A 197 4.75 -10.55 -11.90
CA PRO A 197 3.50 -9.84 -12.16
C PRO A 197 2.61 -9.74 -10.91
N ALA A 198 1.61 -8.85 -10.95
CA ALA A 198 0.62 -8.74 -9.87
C ALA A 198 -0.15 -10.07 -9.72
N VAL A 199 -0.38 -10.48 -8.48
CA VAL A 199 -1.12 -11.72 -8.16
C VAL A 199 -2.60 -11.49 -7.95
N VAL A 200 -3.01 -10.24 -7.70
CA VAL A 200 -4.41 -9.81 -7.57
C VAL A 200 -4.70 -8.69 -8.56
N THR A 201 -5.89 -8.71 -9.14
CA THR A 201 -6.44 -7.62 -9.95
C THR A 201 -7.70 -7.06 -9.30
N VAL A 202 -8.14 -5.88 -9.74
CA VAL A 202 -9.44 -5.33 -9.30
C VAL A 202 -10.50 -5.79 -10.28
N ASP A 203 -11.68 -6.14 -9.77
CA ASP A 203 -12.82 -6.40 -10.64
C ASP A 203 -13.34 -5.09 -11.25
N GLU A 204 -13.23 -4.97 -12.58
CA GLU A 204 -13.55 -3.71 -13.28
C GLU A 204 -15.04 -3.36 -13.21
N ALA A 205 -15.92 -4.36 -13.14
CA ALA A 205 -17.36 -4.14 -13.03
C ALA A 205 -17.75 -3.57 -11.65
N THR A 206 -17.19 -4.12 -10.58
CA THR A 206 -17.51 -3.72 -9.20
C THR A 206 -16.84 -2.39 -8.80
N ASN A 207 -15.65 -2.09 -9.34
CA ASN A 207 -14.93 -0.85 -9.02
C ASN A 207 -15.60 0.41 -9.60
N ALA A 208 -16.33 0.28 -10.71
CA ALA A 208 -17.05 1.40 -11.32
C ALA A 208 -18.06 2.02 -10.34
N ASP A 209 -18.74 1.20 -9.54
CA ASP A 209 -19.73 1.66 -8.56
C ASP A 209 -19.08 2.36 -7.35
N SER A 210 -17.96 1.83 -6.85
CA SER A 210 -17.18 2.43 -5.76
C SER A 210 -16.59 3.80 -6.17
N ALA A 211 -16.16 3.95 -7.42
CA ALA A 211 -15.64 5.20 -7.95
C ALA A 211 -16.73 6.29 -8.03
N ILE A 212 -17.97 5.94 -8.39
CA ILE A 212 -19.09 6.88 -8.50
C ILE A 212 -19.46 7.47 -7.13
N ASP A 213 -19.49 6.64 -6.08
CA ASP A 213 -19.78 7.07 -4.70
C ASP A 213 -18.67 7.97 -4.12
N SER A 214 -17.41 7.72 -4.46
CA SER A 214 -16.27 8.53 -3.98
C SER A 214 -16.14 9.89 -4.69
N VAL A 215 -16.58 10.00 -5.96
CA VAL A 215 -16.48 11.23 -6.76
C VAL A 215 -17.66 12.16 -6.50
N SER A 216 -18.88 11.64 -6.33
CA SER A 216 -20.09 12.45 -6.11
C SER A 216 -20.05 13.28 -4.82
N SER A 217 -19.36 12.78 -3.78
CA SER A 217 -19.23 13.44 -2.48
C SER A 217 -18.21 14.59 -2.44
N ARG A 218 -17.35 14.74 -3.46
CA ARG A 218 -16.31 15.79 -3.49
C ARG A 218 -16.78 17.04 -4.27
N LYS A 219 -17.45 17.97 -3.60
CA LYS A 219 -17.61 19.34 -4.14
C LYS A 219 -16.24 19.98 -4.36
N ASN A 220 -15.99 20.43 -5.59
CA ASN A 220 -14.68 20.86 -6.08
C ASN A 220 -14.30 22.27 -5.54
N ASN A 221 -13.93 22.37 -4.26
CA ASN A 221 -13.51 23.64 -3.68
C ASN A 221 -11.99 23.82 -3.87
N LYS A 222 -11.60 24.66 -4.83
CA LYS A 222 -10.21 24.81 -5.34
C LYS A 222 -9.24 25.56 -4.40
N LYS A 223 -9.60 25.89 -3.17
CA LYS A 223 -8.70 26.61 -2.24
C LYS A 223 -7.82 25.62 -1.47
N ARG A 224 -6.56 25.46 -1.89
CA ARG A 224 -5.52 24.74 -1.14
C ARG A 224 -5.03 25.64 0.00
N SER A 225 -4.82 25.08 1.20
CA SER A 225 -4.28 25.84 2.33
C SER A 225 -2.82 26.24 2.06
N LEU A 226 -2.39 27.39 2.58
CA LEU A 226 -0.99 27.85 2.47
C LEU A 226 -0.02 26.81 3.07
N LEU A 227 -0.42 26.16 4.16
CA LEU A 227 0.36 25.10 4.77
C LEU A 227 0.51 23.85 3.89
N HIS A 228 -0.52 23.48 3.11
CA HIS A 228 -0.40 22.40 2.13
C HIS A 228 0.60 22.74 1.03
N VAL A 229 0.67 24.01 0.60
CA VAL A 229 1.66 24.48 -0.37
C VAL A 229 3.07 24.39 0.21
N ILE A 230 3.27 24.84 1.44
CA ILE A 230 4.57 24.76 2.16
C ILE A 230 4.99 23.30 2.33
N TYR A 231 4.06 22.43 2.75
CA TYR A 231 4.33 21.00 2.89
C TYR A 231 4.66 20.36 1.53
N GLY A 232 3.99 20.79 0.46
CA GLY A 232 4.32 20.42 -0.91
C GLY A 232 5.74 20.84 -1.33
N ALA A 233 6.21 22.01 -0.91
CA ALA A 233 7.57 22.47 -1.17
C ALA A 233 8.62 21.68 -0.37
N ILE A 234 8.35 21.37 0.91
CA ILE A 234 9.21 20.51 1.74
C ILE A 234 9.27 19.11 1.10
N ARG A 235 8.12 18.57 0.70
CA ARG A 235 8.00 17.30 -0.01
C ARG A 235 8.83 17.28 -1.29
N LEU A 236 8.76 18.35 -2.10
CA LEU A 236 9.55 18.49 -3.32
C LEU A 236 11.04 18.52 -3.02
N ARG A 237 11.47 19.23 -1.96
CA ARG A 237 12.86 19.27 -1.53
C ARG A 237 13.38 17.91 -1.08
N LEU A 238 12.61 17.17 -0.29
CA LEU A 238 12.96 15.81 0.14
C LEU A 238 13.08 14.86 -1.07
N LEU A 239 12.08 14.90 -1.96
CA LEU A 239 12.11 14.13 -3.21
C LEU A 239 13.35 14.47 -4.04
N LEU A 240 13.68 15.76 -4.20
CA LEU A 240 14.88 16.19 -4.93
C LEU A 240 16.17 15.72 -4.25
N SER A 241 16.21 15.67 -2.92
CA SER A 241 17.39 15.19 -2.18
C SER A 241 17.58 13.66 -2.30
N GLU A 242 16.51 12.87 -2.27
CA GLU A 242 16.57 11.43 -2.55
C GLU A 242 16.91 11.17 -4.02
N TRP A 243 16.33 11.94 -4.95
CA TRP A 243 16.69 11.92 -6.36
C TRP A 243 18.17 12.25 -6.59
N PHE A 244 18.69 13.22 -5.84
CA PHE A 244 20.10 13.62 -5.89
C PHE A 244 21.00 12.51 -5.33
N GLN A 245 20.64 11.88 -4.21
CA GLN A 245 21.35 10.69 -3.72
C GLN A 245 21.30 9.52 -4.72
N HIS A 246 20.19 9.34 -5.44
CA HIS A 246 20.08 8.36 -6.53
C HIS A 246 20.99 8.68 -7.73
N LEU A 247 21.11 9.95 -8.13
CA LEU A 247 22.04 10.40 -9.18
C LEU A 247 23.50 10.20 -8.75
N CYS A 248 23.83 10.53 -7.50
CA CYS A 248 25.17 10.32 -6.94
C CYS A 248 25.50 8.83 -6.74
N GLY A 249 24.51 7.98 -6.45
CA GLY A 249 24.65 6.52 -6.38
C GLY A 249 24.94 5.83 -7.71
N ARG A 250 24.95 6.57 -8.84
CA ARG A 250 25.35 6.10 -10.18
C ARG A 250 26.80 6.43 -10.58
N MET A 251 27.60 7.06 -9.73
CA MET A 251 29.03 7.19 -10.00
C MET A 251 29.76 5.88 -9.64
N VAL A 252 29.74 4.92 -10.57
CA VAL A 252 30.85 3.96 -10.66
C VAL A 252 32.10 4.79 -10.91
N LYS A 253 32.99 4.87 -9.91
CA LYS A 253 34.34 5.39 -10.11
C LYS A 253 35.00 4.52 -11.18
N ILE A 254 35.21 5.09 -12.38
CA ILE A 254 36.18 4.53 -13.31
C ILE A 254 37.54 4.61 -12.60
N PRO A 255 38.25 3.48 -12.37
CA PRO A 255 39.56 3.54 -11.77
C PRO A 255 40.48 4.37 -12.67
N LYS A 256 41.05 5.45 -12.14
CA LYS A 256 42.17 6.13 -12.79
C LYS A 256 43.37 5.18 -12.74
N GLY A 257 43.68 4.56 -13.87
CA GLY A 257 44.95 3.85 -14.03
C GLY A 257 44.91 2.66 -14.98
N GLN A 258 44.78 2.91 -16.28
CA GLN A 258 45.56 2.21 -17.31
C GLN A 258 45.80 3.19 -18.47
N ARG A 259 46.96 3.85 -18.46
CA ARG A 259 47.56 4.37 -19.68
C ARG A 259 48.09 3.14 -20.42
N ASN A 260 47.35 2.64 -21.40
CA ASN A 260 47.94 1.74 -22.37
C ASN A 260 48.34 2.56 -23.60
N THR A 261 49.64 2.45 -23.84
CA THR A 261 50.44 3.00 -24.92
C THR A 261 49.85 2.68 -26.28
N TRP A 262 49.66 3.72 -27.09
CA TRP A 262 49.61 3.60 -28.54
C TRP A 262 50.96 3.06 -29.03
N GLN A 263 50.97 1.85 -29.58
CA GLN A 263 51.99 1.41 -30.53
C GLN A 263 51.32 1.35 -31.90
N GLY A 264 51.73 2.26 -32.77
CA GLY A 264 51.44 2.17 -34.19
C GLY A 264 52.18 0.98 -34.80
N THR A 265 51.55 0.36 -35.77
CA THR A 265 52.26 -0.38 -36.80
C THR A 265 51.85 0.24 -38.12
N ASP A 266 52.86 0.78 -38.80
CA ASP A 266 52.83 1.14 -40.21
C ASP A 266 52.63 -0.11 -41.08
N SER A 267 52.13 0.16 -42.29
CA SER A 267 51.97 -0.68 -43.50
C SER A 267 50.64 -1.38 -43.74
#